data_AF-F1W4X2-F1
#
_entry.id   AF-F1W4X2-F1
#
_cell.length_a   1.000
_cell.length_b   1.000
_cell.length_c   1.000
_cell.angle_alpha   90.00
_cell.angle_beta   90.00
_cell.angle_gamma   90.00
#
_symmetry.space_group_name_H-M   'P 1'
#
loop_
_entity.id
_entity.type
_entity.pdbx_description
1 polymer ?
#
loop_
_entity_poly.entity_id
_entity_poly.type
_entity_poly.pdbx_seq_one_letter_code
_entity_poly.pdbx_strand_id
1 'polypeptide(L)'
;MLAVLPYLHGLVLDAEDAIDQGQAAQGAFKIIVPVLPRISNHTDFDALRAHPDVDLQFIGPGRAIPPADLIILPGSKNTRDDLAWLKHHRWDAALKRHLRFGGKVIGICGGFQMLGHSVADPAGIEGAPGTSAGFGLFDMTTRLVADKRLVEVSGHCTFASAAVRGYEIHMGVSQGSALETPAFRIDGRAEGALSADNQLLGTYLHGLFDDPQAGRALLAWAGLNSAVTVDLAALREASLDRIADATKPLLASLIALGEGREVDAAPWVEHCGHAVAPAT
;
A
#
# COMPACT_ATOMS: atom_id res chain seq x y z
N MET A 1 -41.28 8.37 3.59
CA MET A 1 -39.90 7.86 3.61
C MET A 1 -39.03 8.97 3.06
N LEU A 2 -38.26 9.67 3.91
CA LEU A 2 -37.23 10.59 3.43
C LEU A 2 -36.18 9.72 2.70
N ALA A 3 -35.75 10.11 1.50
CA ALA A 3 -35.15 9.21 0.51
C ALA A 3 -34.02 8.27 1.00
N VAL A 4 -33.88 7.12 0.33
CA VAL A 4 -32.84 6.11 0.62
C VAL A 4 -31.70 6.24 -0.38
N LEU A 5 -30.46 6.23 0.12
CA LEU A 5 -29.28 6.13 -0.74
C LEU A 5 -29.14 4.68 -1.24
N PRO A 6 -29.11 4.43 -2.56
CA PRO A 6 -28.93 3.08 -3.08
C PRO A 6 -27.56 2.55 -2.69
N TYR A 7 -27.50 1.27 -2.33
CA TYR A 7 -26.23 0.61 -2.04
C TYR A 7 -25.43 0.44 -3.34
N LEU A 8 -24.28 1.11 -3.42
CA LEU A 8 -23.40 1.11 -4.59
C LEU A 8 -22.33 0.02 -4.43
N HIS A 9 -22.34 -0.95 -5.34
CA HIS A 9 -21.31 -2.00 -5.39
C HIS A 9 -20.09 -1.54 -6.21
N GLY A 10 -18.90 -2.03 -5.84
CA GLY A 10 -17.67 -1.83 -6.62
C GLY A 10 -17.22 -0.38 -6.70
N LEU A 11 -17.24 0.32 -5.57
CA LEU A 11 -16.59 1.62 -5.44
C LEU A 11 -15.11 1.40 -5.07
N VAL A 12 -14.23 2.15 -5.71
CA VAL A 12 -12.80 2.20 -5.38
C VAL A 12 -12.58 3.49 -4.57
N LEU A 13 -12.57 3.36 -3.26
CA LEU A 13 -12.29 4.43 -2.30
C LEU A 13 -11.08 4.03 -1.47
N ASP A 14 -10.39 5.02 -0.91
CA ASP A 14 -9.25 4.76 -0.04
C ASP A 14 -9.69 3.94 1.17
N ALA A 15 -9.03 2.79 1.37
CA ALA A 15 -9.28 1.96 2.54
C ALA A 15 -8.75 2.68 3.78
N GLU A 16 -9.62 2.88 4.78
CA GLU A 16 -9.28 3.74 5.92
C GLU A 16 -8.30 3.08 6.90
N ASP A 17 -8.19 1.73 6.98
CA ASP A 17 -7.15 1.04 7.78
C ASP A 17 -7.11 -0.52 7.69
N ALA A 18 -7.94 -1.17 6.86
CA ALA A 18 -8.07 -2.63 6.87
C ALA A 18 -7.50 -3.30 5.61
N ILE A 19 -6.70 -4.35 5.80
CA ILE A 19 -6.39 -5.30 4.72
C ILE A 19 -7.68 -6.08 4.45
N ASP A 20 -8.38 -5.75 3.37
CA ASP A 20 -9.41 -6.65 2.86
C ASP A 20 -8.73 -7.93 2.36
N GLN A 21 -8.96 -9.03 3.06
CA GLN A 21 -8.43 -10.36 2.71
C GLN A 21 -9.31 -11.06 1.67
N GLY A 22 -10.48 -10.50 1.35
CA GLY A 22 -11.54 -11.12 0.58
C GLY A 22 -11.64 -10.61 -0.85
N GLN A 23 -10.57 -10.69 -1.65
CA GLN A 23 -10.75 -10.66 -3.10
C GLN A 23 -11.07 -12.05 -3.63
N ALA A 24 -12.16 -12.17 -4.37
CA ALA A 24 -12.40 -13.35 -5.19
C ALA A 24 -11.24 -13.43 -6.20
N ALA A 25 -10.61 -14.61 -6.34
CA ALA A 25 -9.54 -14.81 -7.31
C ALA A 25 -10.00 -14.35 -8.69
N GLN A 26 -9.32 -13.35 -9.24
CA GLN A 26 -9.59 -12.75 -10.54
C GLN A 26 -8.30 -12.77 -11.34
N GLY A 27 -8.39 -12.94 -12.66
CA GLY A 27 -7.21 -12.98 -13.51
C GLY A 27 -6.36 -14.24 -13.39
N ALA A 28 -5.35 -14.34 -14.24
CA ALA A 28 -4.48 -15.51 -14.34
C ALA A 28 -3.11 -15.30 -13.66
N PHE A 29 -2.70 -14.04 -13.45
CA PHE A 29 -1.38 -13.69 -12.95
C PHE A 29 -1.38 -13.57 -11.43
N LYS A 30 -0.67 -14.47 -10.76
CA LYS A 30 -0.75 -14.65 -9.31
C LYS A 30 0.29 -13.83 -8.59
N ILE A 31 -0.17 -12.93 -7.73
CA ILE A 31 0.67 -12.12 -6.85
C ILE A 31 0.36 -12.51 -5.41
N ILE A 32 1.40 -12.83 -4.63
CA ILE A 32 1.23 -13.10 -3.20
C ILE A 32 2.01 -12.12 -2.33
N VAL A 33 1.38 -11.74 -1.22
CA VAL A 33 1.92 -10.78 -0.26
C VAL A 33 1.78 -11.38 1.15
N PRO A 34 2.87 -11.54 1.94
CA PRO A 34 2.72 -11.93 3.34
C PRO A 34 1.99 -10.83 4.12
N VAL A 35 1.04 -11.23 4.97
CA VAL A 35 0.45 -10.31 5.96
C VAL A 35 1.42 -10.17 7.13
N LEU A 36 2.13 -9.05 7.18
CA LEU A 36 3.02 -8.75 8.30
C LEU A 36 2.20 -8.23 9.50
N PRO A 37 2.60 -8.55 10.75
CA PRO A 37 1.96 -8.00 11.94
C PRO A 37 1.93 -6.47 11.97
N ARG A 38 2.94 -5.82 11.39
CA ARG A 38 3.06 -4.35 11.35
C ARG A 38 3.27 -3.85 9.93
N ILE A 39 2.53 -4.44 8.98
CA ILE A 39 2.52 -3.97 7.59
C ILE A 39 2.28 -2.45 7.53
N SER A 40 3.01 -1.77 6.67
CA SER A 40 2.80 -0.36 6.36
C SER A 40 2.20 -0.21 4.97
N ASN A 41 1.51 0.90 4.74
CA ASN A 41 1.08 1.37 3.42
C ASN A 41 0.38 0.29 2.60
N HIS A 42 -0.68 -0.28 3.16
CA HIS A 42 -1.50 -1.31 2.51
C HIS A 42 -2.15 -0.86 1.18
N THR A 43 -2.11 0.45 0.91
CA THR A 43 -2.56 1.09 -0.33
C THR A 43 -1.60 0.84 -1.51
N ASP A 44 -0.35 0.43 -1.28
CA ASP A 44 0.60 0.03 -2.33
C ASP A 44 0.06 -1.08 -3.26
N PHE A 45 -1.00 -1.76 -2.81
CA PHE A 45 -1.62 -2.89 -3.49
C PHE A 45 -2.94 -2.54 -4.19
N ASP A 46 -3.46 -1.32 -4.06
CA ASP A 46 -4.80 -0.99 -4.55
C ASP A 46 -4.90 -1.07 -6.07
N ALA A 47 -3.86 -0.63 -6.79
CA ALA A 47 -3.80 -0.74 -8.24
C ALA A 47 -3.77 -2.21 -8.70
N LEU A 48 -3.10 -3.07 -7.93
CA LEU A 48 -3.06 -4.50 -8.18
C LEU A 48 -4.41 -5.16 -7.90
N ARG A 49 -5.08 -4.78 -6.81
CA ARG A 49 -6.45 -5.22 -6.49
C ARG A 49 -7.43 -4.85 -7.60
N ALA A 50 -7.30 -3.66 -8.18
CA ALA A 50 -8.18 -3.19 -9.24
C ALA A 50 -7.86 -3.80 -10.62
N HIS A 51 -6.74 -4.51 -10.77
CA HIS A 51 -6.30 -5.01 -12.07
C HIS A 51 -7.00 -6.34 -12.43
N PRO A 52 -7.74 -6.41 -13.56
CA PRO A 52 -8.58 -7.57 -13.89
C PRO A 52 -7.80 -8.87 -14.18
N ASP A 53 -6.56 -8.75 -14.64
CA ASP A 53 -5.70 -9.91 -14.93
C ASP A 53 -4.88 -10.40 -13.73
N VAL A 54 -4.99 -9.74 -12.56
CA VAL A 54 -4.18 -10.01 -11.37
C VAL A 54 -5.01 -10.71 -10.28
N ASP A 55 -4.50 -11.87 -9.85
CA ASP A 55 -4.97 -12.59 -8.66
C ASP A 55 -4.06 -12.23 -7.49
N LEU A 56 -4.43 -11.19 -6.73
CA LEU A 56 -3.69 -10.73 -5.57
C LEU A 56 -4.16 -11.45 -4.30
N GLN A 57 -3.25 -12.16 -3.62
CA GLN A 57 -3.56 -12.88 -2.39
C GLN A 57 -2.68 -12.45 -1.22
N PHE A 58 -3.33 -12.05 -0.13
CA PHE A 58 -2.68 -11.84 1.16
C PHE A 58 -2.58 -13.15 1.94
N ILE A 59 -1.34 -13.55 2.23
CA ILE A 59 -1.03 -14.82 2.88
C ILE A 59 -0.77 -14.57 4.37
N GLY A 60 -1.80 -14.84 5.17
CA GLY A 60 -1.75 -14.74 6.63
C GLY A 60 -0.93 -15.85 7.32
N PRO A 61 -0.64 -15.69 8.63
CA PRO A 61 0.08 -16.70 9.42
C PRO A 61 -0.56 -18.08 9.34
N GLY A 62 0.29 -19.11 9.30
CA GLY A 62 -0.16 -20.52 9.30
C GLY A 62 -0.84 -20.99 8.02
N ARG A 63 -1.10 -20.11 7.04
CA ARG A 63 -1.57 -20.53 5.71
C ARG A 63 -0.42 -21.11 4.90
N ALA A 64 -0.72 -22.13 4.08
CA ALA A 64 0.23 -22.63 3.11
C ALA A 64 0.58 -21.53 2.11
N ILE A 65 1.87 -21.32 1.83
CA ILE A 65 2.35 -20.36 0.83
C ILE A 65 2.15 -20.99 -0.56
N PRO A 66 1.18 -20.50 -1.36
CA PRO A 66 0.86 -21.10 -2.66
C PRO A 66 1.93 -20.74 -3.71
N PRO A 67 1.96 -21.42 -4.87
CA PRO A 67 2.74 -20.95 -6.01
C PRO A 67 2.19 -19.59 -6.50
N ALA A 68 3.09 -18.75 -6.98
CA ALA A 68 2.78 -17.43 -7.51
C ALA A 68 3.71 -17.12 -8.69
N ASP A 69 3.38 -16.08 -9.45
CA ASP A 69 4.25 -15.51 -10.48
C ASP A 69 5.15 -14.42 -9.86
N LEU A 70 4.57 -13.63 -8.94
CA LEU A 70 5.24 -12.56 -8.21
C LEU A 70 4.99 -12.67 -6.70
N ILE A 71 6.06 -12.53 -5.91
CA ILE A 71 5.97 -12.31 -4.46
C ILE A 71 6.32 -10.85 -4.18
N ILE A 72 5.49 -10.14 -3.43
CA ILE A 72 5.81 -8.78 -2.97
C ILE A 72 5.99 -8.81 -1.45
N LEU A 73 7.17 -8.44 -0.96
CA LEU A 73 7.42 -8.17 0.45
C LEU A 73 7.03 -6.72 0.75
N PRO A 74 5.96 -6.49 1.54
CA PRO A 74 5.45 -5.15 1.79
C PRO A 74 6.38 -4.37 2.74
N GLY A 75 6.11 -3.07 2.87
CA GLY A 75 6.72 -2.26 3.91
C GLY A 75 6.30 -2.72 5.32
N SER A 76 7.15 -2.42 6.31
CA SER A 76 6.91 -2.71 7.71
C SER A 76 7.25 -1.48 8.57
N LYS A 77 6.46 -1.27 9.63
CA LYS A 77 6.74 -0.27 10.67
C LYS A 77 7.72 -0.77 11.73
N ASN A 78 8.05 -2.07 11.73
CA ASN A 78 9.09 -2.67 12.55
C ASN A 78 9.72 -3.83 11.79
N THR A 79 10.72 -3.45 10.99
CA THR A 79 11.32 -4.30 9.98
C THR A 79 11.99 -5.52 10.61
N ARG A 80 12.64 -5.35 11.78
CA ARG A 80 13.39 -6.44 12.42
C ARG A 80 12.50 -7.52 13.02
N ASP A 81 11.40 -7.13 13.68
CA ASP A 81 10.48 -8.10 14.26
C ASP A 81 9.66 -8.80 13.18
N ASP A 82 9.21 -8.07 12.15
CA ASP A 82 8.45 -8.65 11.04
C ASP A 82 9.33 -9.56 10.17
N LEU A 83 10.63 -9.27 10.03
CA LEU A 83 11.61 -10.18 9.43
C LEU A 83 11.74 -11.49 10.21
N ALA A 84 11.86 -11.40 11.54
CA ALA A 84 11.91 -12.58 12.39
C ALA A 84 10.62 -13.40 12.28
N TRP A 85 9.47 -12.72 12.22
CA TRP A 85 8.17 -13.33 12.00
C TRP A 85 8.10 -14.06 10.65
N LEU A 86 8.52 -13.43 9.55
CA LEU A 86 8.56 -14.06 8.22
C LEU A 86 9.43 -15.33 8.21
N LYS A 87 10.60 -15.27 8.84
CA LYS A 87 11.49 -16.43 8.98
C LYS A 87 10.84 -17.55 9.79
N HIS A 88 10.16 -17.22 10.88
CA HIS A 88 9.41 -18.19 11.67
C HIS A 88 8.33 -18.90 10.83
N HIS A 89 7.65 -18.16 9.94
CA HIS A 89 6.66 -18.68 9.00
C HIS A 89 7.24 -19.20 7.66
N ARG A 90 8.54 -19.48 7.61
CA ARG A 90 9.22 -20.17 6.49
C ARG A 90 9.21 -19.42 5.15
N TRP A 91 9.07 -18.10 5.18
CA TRP A 91 9.16 -17.27 3.96
C TRP A 91 10.56 -17.27 3.34
N ASP A 92 11.61 -17.48 4.14
CA ASP A 92 12.97 -17.63 3.64
C ASP A 92 13.10 -18.81 2.66
N ALA A 93 12.51 -19.95 3.00
CA ALA A 93 12.47 -21.15 2.16
C ALA A 93 11.56 -20.96 0.95
N ALA A 94 10.42 -20.26 1.12
CA ALA A 94 9.49 -19.97 0.04
C ALA A 94 10.13 -19.05 -1.02
N LEU A 95 10.78 -17.95 -0.61
CA LEU A 95 11.48 -17.02 -1.49
C LEU A 95 12.59 -17.73 -2.29
N LYS A 96 13.44 -18.51 -1.60
CA LYS A 96 14.51 -19.28 -2.26
C LYS A 96 13.96 -20.28 -3.29
N ARG A 97 12.88 -20.97 -2.94
CA ARG A 97 12.20 -21.92 -3.86
C ARG A 97 11.61 -21.18 -5.06
N HIS A 98 10.93 -20.07 -4.83
CA HIS A 98 10.30 -19.24 -5.86
C HIS A 98 11.32 -18.72 -6.88
N LEU A 99 12.40 -18.11 -6.39
CA LEU A 99 13.49 -17.60 -7.23
C LEU A 99 14.17 -18.73 -8.02
N ARG A 100 14.42 -19.89 -7.39
CA ARG A 100 15.02 -21.05 -8.08
C ARG A 100 14.22 -21.51 -9.31
N PHE A 101 12.91 -21.31 -9.32
CA PHE A 101 12.04 -21.67 -10.44
C PHE A 101 11.74 -20.50 -11.40
N GLY A 102 12.53 -19.42 -11.35
CA GLY A 102 12.37 -18.28 -12.26
C GLY A 102 11.38 -17.22 -11.79
N GLY A 103 10.78 -17.39 -10.60
CA GLY A 103 9.81 -16.44 -10.06
C GLY A 103 10.42 -15.07 -9.78
N LYS A 104 9.56 -14.05 -9.69
CA LYS A 104 9.95 -12.65 -9.44
C LYS A 104 9.61 -12.23 -8.01
N VAL A 105 10.43 -11.33 -7.44
CA VAL A 105 10.23 -10.79 -6.09
C VAL A 105 10.41 -9.28 -6.12
N ILE A 106 9.46 -8.55 -5.52
CA ILE A 106 9.58 -7.12 -5.22
C ILE A 106 9.67 -6.94 -3.71
N GLY A 107 10.63 -6.16 -3.22
CA GLY A 107 10.66 -5.67 -1.85
C GLY A 107 10.36 -4.18 -1.81
N ILE A 108 9.42 -3.76 -0.95
CA ILE A 108 9.03 -2.36 -0.78
C ILE A 108 9.42 -1.90 0.62
N CYS A 109 10.17 -0.80 0.73
CA CYS A 109 10.63 -0.19 1.97
C CYS A 109 11.19 -1.23 2.96
N GLY A 110 10.54 -1.50 4.10
CA GLY A 110 10.96 -2.56 5.03
C GLY A 110 11.19 -3.92 4.34
N GLY A 111 10.33 -4.31 3.41
CA GLY A 111 10.51 -5.52 2.60
C GLY A 111 11.76 -5.50 1.72
N PHE A 112 12.15 -4.34 1.18
CA PHE A 112 13.42 -4.17 0.48
C PHE A 112 14.61 -4.37 1.43
N GLN A 113 14.57 -3.73 2.61
CA GLN A 113 15.63 -3.85 3.62
C GLN A 113 15.86 -5.31 4.04
N MET A 114 14.77 -6.07 4.20
CA MET A 114 14.79 -7.49 4.55
C MET A 114 15.51 -8.35 3.51
N LEU A 115 15.54 -7.95 2.23
CA LEU A 115 16.22 -8.70 1.16
C LEU A 115 17.75 -8.64 1.27
N GLY A 116 18.32 -7.67 2.01
CA GLY A 116 19.76 -7.56 2.22
C GLY A 116 20.33 -8.63 3.18
N HIS A 117 21.61 -8.50 3.51
CA HIS A 117 22.32 -9.33 4.49
C HIS A 117 21.91 -9.06 5.93
N SER A 118 21.60 -7.81 6.26
CA SER A 118 21.22 -7.42 7.62
C SER A 118 20.41 -6.13 7.68
N VAL A 119 19.59 -6.03 8.73
CA VAL A 119 18.89 -4.81 9.15
C VAL A 119 19.30 -4.47 10.58
N ALA A 120 19.96 -3.34 10.76
CA ALA A 120 20.47 -2.85 12.04
C ALA A 120 19.63 -1.66 12.54
N ASP A 121 19.11 -1.77 13.76
CA ASP A 121 18.46 -0.69 14.49
C ASP A 121 19.15 -0.52 15.86
N PRO A 122 20.35 0.06 15.91
CA PRO A 122 21.09 0.18 17.17
C PRO A 122 20.55 1.26 18.11
N ALA A 123 19.67 2.15 17.61
CA ALA A 123 19.03 3.17 18.41
C ALA A 123 17.64 2.74 18.93
N GLY A 124 17.11 1.61 18.45
CA GLY A 124 15.78 1.11 18.85
C GLY A 124 14.66 2.01 18.35
N ILE A 125 14.77 2.50 17.12
CA ILE A 125 13.82 3.43 16.49
C ILE A 125 12.47 2.74 16.26
N GLU A 126 12.48 1.49 15.80
CA GLU A 126 11.27 0.72 15.50
C GLU A 126 10.93 -0.33 16.59
N GLY A 127 11.84 -0.53 17.56
CA GLY A 127 11.69 -1.54 18.60
C GLY A 127 12.93 -1.68 19.50
N ALA A 128 13.19 -2.88 19.99
CA ALA A 128 14.37 -3.13 20.83
C ALA A 128 15.67 -2.95 20.01
N PRO A 129 16.71 -2.26 20.52
CA PRO A 129 17.96 -2.10 19.79
C PRO A 129 18.60 -3.43 19.35
N GLY A 130 19.26 -3.44 18.19
CA GLY A 130 20.07 -4.57 17.74
C GLY A 130 20.14 -4.74 16.23
N THR A 131 20.57 -5.91 15.79
CA THR A 131 20.73 -6.25 14.37
C THR A 131 20.10 -7.61 14.09
N SER A 132 19.41 -7.72 12.97
CA SER A 132 18.83 -8.97 12.47
C SER A 132 19.46 -9.35 11.15
N ALA A 133 19.82 -10.62 10.96
CA ALA A 133 20.22 -11.12 9.65
C ALA A 133 19.02 -11.07 8.69
N GLY A 134 19.20 -10.52 7.50
CA GLY A 134 18.20 -10.47 6.42
C GLY A 134 18.06 -11.80 5.68
N PHE A 135 17.44 -11.78 4.52
CA PHE A 135 17.33 -12.94 3.64
C PHE A 135 18.62 -13.21 2.84
N GLY A 136 19.49 -12.20 2.70
CA GLY A 136 20.77 -12.31 1.98
C GLY A 136 20.60 -12.52 0.47
N LEU A 137 19.56 -11.91 -0.11
CA LEU A 137 19.23 -12.00 -1.54
C LEU A 137 19.82 -10.83 -2.35
N PHE A 138 20.01 -9.68 -1.71
CA PHE A 138 20.81 -8.57 -2.23
C PHE A 138 22.11 -8.41 -1.44
N ASP A 139 23.19 -8.08 -2.14
CA ASP A 139 24.46 -7.69 -1.52
C ASP A 139 24.42 -6.26 -0.99
N MET A 140 23.66 -6.09 0.09
CA MET A 140 23.52 -4.83 0.80
C MET A 140 23.21 -5.06 2.28
N THR A 141 23.41 -4.03 3.09
CA THR A 141 22.98 -3.96 4.48
C THR A 141 22.17 -2.70 4.68
N THR A 142 21.26 -2.71 5.65
CA THR A 142 20.44 -1.55 6.00
C THR A 142 20.68 -1.18 7.45
N ARG A 143 20.81 0.13 7.71
CA ARG A 143 20.79 0.70 9.05
C ARG A 143 19.62 1.66 9.20
N LEU A 144 18.84 1.52 10.27
CA LEU A 144 17.83 2.50 10.64
C LEU A 144 18.49 3.72 11.30
N VAL A 145 18.04 4.90 10.91
CA VAL A 145 18.50 6.21 11.42
C VAL A 145 17.31 7.05 11.88
N ALA A 146 17.52 7.96 12.83
CA ALA A 146 16.42 8.71 13.45
C ALA A 146 15.71 9.66 12.47
N ASP A 147 16.43 10.14 11.45
CA ASP A 147 15.88 11.05 10.46
C ASP A 147 14.92 10.29 9.54
N LYS A 148 13.64 10.64 9.64
CA LYS A 148 12.59 10.12 8.77
C LYS A 148 12.57 10.92 7.48
N ARG A 149 12.78 10.23 6.36
CA ARG A 149 12.52 10.78 5.03
C ARG A 149 11.02 10.68 4.74
N LEU A 150 10.41 11.79 4.35
CA LEU A 150 9.02 11.86 3.87
C LEU A 150 8.95 12.87 2.72
N VAL A 151 8.88 12.37 1.48
CA VAL A 151 8.91 13.23 0.29
C VAL A 151 8.21 12.55 -0.90
N GLU A 152 7.42 13.30 -1.65
CA GLU A 152 6.93 12.87 -2.96
C GLU A 152 8.05 13.00 -3.99
N VAL A 153 8.17 11.99 -4.84
CA VAL A 153 9.29 11.89 -5.77
C VAL A 153 8.84 11.39 -7.13
N SER A 154 9.64 11.70 -8.15
CA SER A 154 9.39 11.28 -9.52
C SER A 154 10.67 10.88 -10.23
N GLY A 155 10.53 10.05 -11.26
CA GLY A 155 11.67 9.60 -12.04
C GLY A 155 11.30 8.58 -13.10
N HIS A 156 12.20 7.63 -13.34
CA HIS A 156 12.00 6.58 -14.34
C HIS A 156 12.52 5.21 -13.88
N CYS A 157 11.87 4.16 -14.39
CA CYS A 157 12.35 2.79 -14.28
C CYS A 157 13.67 2.63 -15.07
N THR A 158 14.63 1.89 -14.53
CA THR A 158 15.89 1.61 -15.26
C THR A 158 15.76 0.41 -16.21
N PHE A 159 14.82 -0.47 -15.93
CA PHE A 159 14.54 -1.70 -16.68
C PHE A 159 13.49 -1.51 -17.80
N ALA A 160 12.85 -0.34 -17.87
CA ALA A 160 11.81 -0.02 -18.85
C ALA A 160 11.77 1.49 -19.11
N SER A 161 11.35 1.91 -20.31
CA SER A 161 11.12 3.33 -20.62
C SER A 161 9.78 3.81 -20.05
N ALA A 162 9.64 3.79 -18.73
CA ALA A 162 8.42 4.20 -18.03
C ALA A 162 8.75 5.21 -16.92
N ALA A 163 7.95 6.28 -16.86
CA ALA A 163 7.99 7.21 -15.74
C ALA A 163 7.47 6.51 -14.47
N VAL A 164 7.96 6.95 -13.31
CA VAL A 164 7.46 6.52 -12.01
C VAL A 164 7.22 7.75 -11.15
N ARG A 165 6.15 7.71 -10.36
CA ARG A 165 5.83 8.66 -9.30
C ARG A 165 5.46 7.88 -8.06
N GLY A 166 5.77 8.45 -6.91
CA GLY A 166 5.48 7.83 -5.64
C GLY A 166 5.99 8.71 -4.51
N TYR A 167 6.20 8.10 -3.36
CA TYR A 167 6.73 8.80 -2.20
C TYR A 167 7.66 7.90 -1.41
N GLU A 168 8.63 8.52 -0.73
CA GLU A 168 9.55 7.84 0.17
C GLU A 168 9.13 8.15 1.59
N ILE A 169 8.86 7.12 2.39
CA ILE A 169 8.57 7.24 3.81
C ILE A 169 9.37 6.20 4.61
N HIS A 170 10.63 6.51 4.92
CA HIS A 170 11.51 5.53 5.55
C HIS A 170 12.58 6.17 6.43
N MET A 171 13.09 5.34 7.33
CA MET A 171 14.22 5.62 8.22
C MET A 171 15.43 4.72 7.90
N GLY A 172 15.28 3.79 6.95
CA GLY A 172 16.36 2.90 6.52
C GLY A 172 17.32 3.59 5.57
N VAL A 173 18.62 3.40 5.80
CA VAL A 173 19.70 3.75 4.87
C VAL A 173 20.39 2.46 4.47
N SER A 174 20.26 2.08 3.19
CA SER A 174 20.92 0.90 2.63
C SER A 174 22.26 1.25 2.02
N GLN A 175 23.23 0.33 2.11
CA GLN A 175 24.55 0.42 1.50
C GLN A 175 25.01 -0.96 1.01
N GLY A 176 25.69 -1.01 -0.14
CA GLY A 176 26.25 -2.24 -0.71
C GLY A 176 26.28 -2.23 -2.24
N SER A 177 26.91 -3.25 -2.83
CA SER A 177 27.11 -3.35 -4.29
C SER A 177 25.79 -3.51 -5.05
N ALA A 178 24.74 -4.06 -4.41
CA ALA A 178 23.42 -4.18 -5.02
C ALA A 178 22.83 -2.83 -5.46
N LEU A 179 23.21 -1.72 -4.81
CA LEU A 179 22.71 -0.38 -5.13
C LEU A 179 23.40 0.25 -6.35
N GLU A 180 24.48 -0.36 -6.86
CA GLU A 180 25.13 0.08 -8.09
C GLU A 180 24.27 -0.19 -9.34
N THR A 181 23.35 -1.15 -9.24
CA THR A 181 22.34 -1.46 -10.26
C THR A 181 20.95 -1.05 -9.74
N PRO A 182 20.60 0.24 -9.81
CA PRO A 182 19.33 0.72 -9.26
C PRO A 182 18.13 0.26 -10.09
N ALA A 183 16.98 0.09 -9.45
CA ALA A 183 15.71 -0.17 -10.12
C ALA A 183 15.09 1.11 -10.71
N PHE A 184 15.38 2.26 -10.10
CA PHE A 184 14.86 3.55 -10.50
C PHE A 184 15.93 4.64 -10.50
N ARG A 185 15.68 5.67 -11.29
CA ARG A 185 16.39 6.95 -11.24
C ARG A 185 15.40 8.03 -10.85
N ILE A 186 15.50 8.49 -9.61
CA ILE A 186 14.57 9.43 -9.00
C ILE A 186 15.28 10.76 -8.82
N ASP A 187 14.76 11.86 -9.35
CA ASP A 187 15.42 13.18 -9.28
C ASP A 187 16.93 13.14 -9.64
N GLY A 188 17.31 12.29 -10.60
CA GLY A 188 18.70 12.09 -11.03
C GLY A 188 19.57 11.18 -10.14
N ARG A 189 19.12 10.76 -8.95
CA ARG A 189 19.82 9.80 -8.09
C ARG A 189 19.40 8.35 -8.37
N ALA A 190 20.30 7.42 -8.08
CA ALA A 190 20.00 5.99 -8.04
C ALA A 190 19.05 5.67 -6.87
N GLU A 191 18.03 4.86 -7.11
CA GLU A 191 17.08 4.42 -6.09
C GLU A 191 16.78 2.91 -6.28
N GLY A 192 16.69 2.21 -5.15
CA GLY A 192 16.41 0.79 -5.14
C GLY A 192 17.57 -0.07 -5.65
N ALA A 193 17.25 -1.33 -5.96
CA ALA A 193 18.16 -2.29 -6.54
C ALA A 193 17.41 -3.22 -7.50
N LEU A 194 18.08 -3.63 -8.57
CA LEU A 194 17.65 -4.66 -9.50
C LEU A 194 18.74 -5.73 -9.59
N SER A 195 18.38 -7.00 -9.41
CA SER A 195 19.37 -8.08 -9.47
C SER A 195 19.83 -8.36 -10.90
N ALA A 196 21.06 -8.86 -11.05
CA ALA A 196 21.66 -9.17 -12.35
C ALA A 196 20.91 -10.27 -13.13
N ASP A 197 20.27 -11.21 -12.43
CA ASP A 197 19.40 -12.24 -13.01
C ASP A 197 17.97 -11.72 -13.31
N ASN A 198 17.73 -10.43 -13.05
CA ASN A 198 16.47 -9.74 -13.26
C ASN A 198 15.29 -10.35 -12.47
N GLN A 199 15.53 -11.07 -11.37
CA GLN A 199 14.46 -11.71 -10.57
C GLN A 199 14.02 -10.90 -9.35
N LEU A 200 14.90 -10.04 -8.83
CA LEU A 200 14.67 -9.24 -7.64
C LEU A 200 14.64 -7.77 -8.00
N LEU A 201 13.63 -7.07 -7.49
CA LEU A 201 13.55 -5.63 -7.49
C LEU A 201 13.31 -5.18 -6.06
N GLY A 202 14.04 -4.19 -5.60
CA GLY A 202 13.88 -3.60 -4.27
C GLY A 202 13.82 -2.09 -4.37
N THR A 203 12.98 -1.44 -3.58
CA THR A 203 12.82 0.02 -3.62
C THR A 203 12.31 0.56 -2.29
N TYR A 204 12.62 1.81 -2.00
CA TYR A 204 12.00 2.60 -0.93
C TYR A 204 10.75 3.37 -1.38
N LEU A 205 10.43 3.35 -2.67
CA LEU A 205 9.24 3.98 -3.22
C LEU A 205 7.97 3.24 -2.82
N HIS A 206 7.02 3.98 -2.29
CA HIS A 206 5.62 3.59 -2.12
C HIS A 206 4.75 4.20 -3.23
N GLY A 207 3.55 3.65 -3.41
CA GLY A 207 2.68 3.98 -4.55
C GLY A 207 3.21 3.43 -5.88
N LEU A 208 4.02 2.37 -5.80
CA LEU A 208 4.82 1.86 -6.91
C LEU A 208 3.97 1.47 -8.15
N PHE A 209 2.75 1.00 -7.92
CA PHE A 209 1.81 0.58 -8.96
C PHE A 209 0.74 1.64 -9.27
N ASP A 210 0.74 2.77 -8.56
CA ASP A 210 -0.32 3.78 -8.65
C ASP A 210 -0.19 4.61 -9.93
N ASP A 211 1.03 4.84 -10.41
CA ASP A 211 1.26 5.43 -11.72
C ASP A 211 0.97 4.38 -12.82
N PRO A 212 0.02 4.64 -13.74
CA PRO A 212 -0.38 3.69 -14.79
C PRO A 212 0.78 3.17 -15.64
N GLN A 213 1.77 4.02 -15.96
CA GLN A 213 2.90 3.62 -16.79
C GLN A 213 3.89 2.77 -16.01
N ALA A 214 4.19 3.15 -14.77
CA ALA A 214 5.05 2.40 -13.87
C ALA A 214 4.45 1.03 -13.54
N GLY A 215 3.17 0.98 -13.14
CA GLY A 215 2.47 -0.24 -12.79
C GLY A 215 2.46 -1.25 -13.93
N ARG A 216 2.17 -0.80 -15.16
CA ARG A 216 2.24 -1.64 -16.36
C ARG A 216 3.67 -2.14 -16.61
N ALA A 217 4.68 -1.28 -16.49
CA ALA A 217 6.08 -1.67 -16.70
C ALA A 217 6.56 -2.70 -15.67
N LEU A 218 6.18 -2.55 -14.41
CA LEU A 218 6.51 -3.48 -13.33
C LEU A 218 5.83 -4.83 -13.50
N LEU A 219 4.54 -4.83 -13.86
CA LEU A 219 3.80 -6.05 -14.14
C LEU A 219 4.37 -6.78 -15.37
N ALA A 220 4.72 -6.04 -16.43
CA ALA A 220 5.40 -6.61 -17.60
C ALA A 220 6.78 -7.18 -17.24
N TRP A 221 7.56 -6.47 -16.43
CA TRP A 221 8.83 -6.97 -15.88
C TRP A 221 8.65 -8.25 -15.05
N ALA A 222 7.55 -8.31 -14.29
CA ALA A 222 7.20 -9.47 -13.47
C ALA A 222 6.70 -10.67 -14.31
N GLY A 223 6.36 -10.46 -15.59
CA GLY A 223 5.93 -11.50 -16.53
C GLY A 223 4.46 -11.43 -16.96
N LEU A 224 3.70 -10.43 -16.51
CA LEU A 224 2.32 -10.23 -16.94
C LEU A 224 2.29 -9.56 -18.33
N ASN A 225 1.78 -10.29 -19.33
CA ASN A 225 1.45 -9.71 -20.63
C ASN A 225 -0.01 -9.24 -20.66
N SER A 226 -0.25 -8.00 -20.25
CA SER A 226 -1.59 -7.38 -20.31
C SER A 226 -1.56 -6.09 -21.13
N ALA A 227 -2.64 -5.85 -21.88
CA ALA A 227 -2.91 -4.57 -22.53
C ALA A 227 -3.70 -3.61 -21.62
N VAL A 228 -4.20 -4.11 -20.48
CA VAL A 228 -4.96 -3.33 -19.52
C VAL A 228 -4.00 -2.44 -18.74
N THR A 229 -4.45 -1.22 -18.48
CA THR A 229 -3.77 -0.30 -17.58
C THR A 229 -4.79 0.17 -16.55
N VAL A 230 -4.41 0.11 -15.27
CA VAL A 230 -5.23 0.59 -14.16
C VAL A 230 -4.80 2.02 -13.84
N ASP A 231 -5.78 2.91 -13.76
CA ASP A 231 -5.61 4.27 -13.27
C ASP A 231 -6.50 4.43 -12.03
N LEU A 232 -5.87 4.34 -10.85
CA LEU A 232 -6.57 4.46 -9.58
C LEU A 232 -7.22 5.83 -9.42
N ALA A 233 -6.60 6.91 -9.91
CA ALA A 233 -7.16 8.25 -9.80
C ALA A 233 -8.46 8.35 -10.61
N ALA A 234 -8.46 7.82 -11.84
CA ALA A 234 -9.66 7.75 -12.66
C ALA A 234 -10.76 6.85 -12.04
N LEU A 235 -10.38 5.72 -11.42
CA LEU A 235 -11.33 4.82 -10.73
C LEU A 235 -11.93 5.46 -9.48
N ARG A 236 -11.13 6.19 -8.71
CA ARG A 236 -11.59 6.97 -7.55
C ARG A 236 -12.55 8.07 -7.99
N GLU A 237 -12.20 8.84 -9.01
CA GLU A 237 -13.06 9.91 -9.54
C GLU A 237 -14.40 9.34 -10.02
N ALA A 238 -14.37 8.26 -10.80
CA ALA A 238 -15.60 7.59 -11.25
C ALA A 238 -16.44 7.05 -10.07
N SER A 239 -15.81 6.65 -8.97
CA SER A 239 -16.51 6.23 -7.75
C SER A 239 -17.16 7.40 -7.03
N LEU A 240 -16.47 8.55 -6.96
CA LEU A 240 -17.01 9.80 -6.41
C LEU A 240 -18.18 10.32 -7.23
N ASP A 241 -18.07 10.31 -8.57
CA ASP A 241 -19.14 10.68 -9.48
C ASP A 241 -20.39 9.80 -9.27
N ARG A 242 -20.20 8.48 -9.11
CA ARG A 242 -21.31 7.56 -8.82
C ARG A 242 -21.98 7.86 -7.47
N ILE A 243 -21.21 8.23 -6.45
CA ILE A 243 -21.75 8.66 -5.16
C ILE A 243 -22.51 9.98 -5.31
N ALA A 244 -21.93 10.95 -6.01
CA ALA A 244 -22.58 12.23 -6.28
C ALA A 244 -23.91 12.03 -7.03
N ASP A 245 -23.93 11.18 -8.06
CA ASP A 245 -25.13 10.84 -8.81
C ASP A 245 -26.18 10.13 -7.95
N ALA A 246 -25.77 9.19 -7.11
CA ALA A 246 -26.68 8.48 -6.22
C ALA A 246 -27.28 9.38 -5.12
N THR A 247 -26.56 10.41 -4.69
CA THR A 247 -27.00 11.36 -3.66
C THR A 247 -27.87 12.50 -4.21
N LYS A 248 -27.81 12.81 -5.51
CA LYS A 248 -28.59 13.89 -6.15
C LYS A 248 -30.10 13.84 -5.82
N PRO A 249 -30.81 12.71 -5.93
CA PRO A 249 -32.25 12.66 -5.63
C PRO A 249 -32.57 12.92 -4.14
N LEU A 250 -31.70 12.46 -3.24
CA LEU A 250 -31.82 12.71 -1.79
C LEU A 250 -31.60 14.19 -1.50
N LEU A 251 -30.56 14.80 -2.06
CA LEU A 251 -30.28 16.23 -1.89
C LEU A 251 -31.45 17.09 -2.40
N ALA A 252 -31.97 16.79 -3.59
CA ALA A 252 -33.14 17.50 -4.13
C ALA A 252 -34.37 17.38 -3.21
N SER A 253 -34.60 16.20 -2.62
CA SER A 253 -35.70 15.98 -1.68
C SER A 253 -35.52 16.77 -0.38
N LEU A 254 -34.30 16.89 0.14
CA LEU A 254 -33.98 17.67 1.33
C LEU A 254 -34.14 19.17 1.10
N ILE A 255 -33.71 19.68 -0.06
CA ILE A 255 -33.89 21.09 -0.45
C ILE A 255 -35.38 21.43 -0.52
N ALA A 256 -36.20 20.60 -1.18
CA ALA A 256 -37.64 20.82 -1.29
C ALA A 256 -38.35 20.84 0.08
N LEU A 257 -37.87 20.07 1.06
CA LEU A 257 -38.38 20.10 2.44
C LEU A 257 -37.96 21.36 3.21
N GLY A 258 -36.78 21.92 2.90
CA GLY A 258 -36.29 23.17 3.47
C GLY A 258 -37.03 24.40 2.90
N GLU A 259 -37.30 24.42 1.60
CA GLU A 259 -38.05 25.49 0.93
C GLU A 259 -39.55 25.45 1.26
N GLY A 260 -40.11 24.28 1.58
CA GLY A 260 -41.50 24.11 2.03
C GLY A 260 -41.74 24.47 3.51
N ARG A 261 -40.71 24.85 4.26
CA ARG A 261 -40.83 25.38 5.63
C ARG A 261 -40.59 26.89 5.60
N GLU A 262 -41.66 27.68 5.55
CA GLU A 262 -41.59 29.03 6.10
C GLU A 262 -41.06 28.91 7.52
N VAL A 263 -39.93 29.58 7.78
CA VAL A 263 -39.40 29.70 9.14
C VAL A 263 -40.37 30.61 9.87
N ASP A 264 -41.40 30.03 10.48
CA ASP A 264 -42.28 30.74 11.40
C ASP A 264 -41.39 31.19 12.57
N ALA A 265 -40.99 32.46 12.51
CA ALA A 265 -40.16 33.10 13.50
C ALA A 265 -41.01 33.33 14.77
N ALA A 266 -41.36 32.25 15.46
CA ALA A 266 -41.84 32.32 16.83
C ALA A 266 -40.62 32.49 17.75
N PRO A 267 -40.63 33.43 18.72
CA PRO A 267 -39.42 33.96 19.32
C PRO A 267 -38.73 32.95 20.23
N TRP A 268 -37.41 32.94 20.13
CA TRP A 268 -36.51 32.34 21.11
C TRP A 268 -36.69 32.99 22.48
N VAL A 269 -36.89 32.13 23.48
CA VAL A 269 -36.44 32.27 24.89
C VAL A 269 -37.11 33.34 25.73
N GLU A 270 -37.97 32.88 26.64
CA GLU A 270 -37.87 33.27 28.06
C GLU A 270 -38.47 32.16 28.92
N HIS A 271 -37.64 31.23 29.41
CA HIS A 271 -37.86 30.50 30.66
C HIS A 271 -36.53 29.90 31.13
N CYS A 272 -35.72 30.74 31.79
CA CYS A 272 -34.65 30.29 32.66
C CYS A 272 -34.68 31.09 33.97
N GLY A 273 -35.05 30.38 35.05
CA GLY A 273 -34.71 30.74 36.43
C GLY A 273 -35.76 31.56 37.17
N HIS A 274 -36.08 31.34 38.44
CA HIS A 274 -35.48 30.53 39.48
C HIS A 274 -36.56 30.25 40.54
N ALA A 275 -36.82 28.98 40.87
CA ALA A 275 -37.42 28.64 42.15
C ALA A 275 -36.26 28.38 43.14
N VAL A 276 -36.01 29.35 44.01
CA VAL A 276 -35.21 29.15 45.23
C VAL A 276 -36.13 29.53 46.40
N ALA A 277 -36.59 28.53 47.14
CA ALA A 277 -37.02 28.69 48.52
C ALA A 277 -35.82 28.34 49.42
N PRO A 278 -35.68 28.95 50.62
CA PRO A 278 -36.24 28.28 51.80
C PRO A 278 -36.71 29.19 52.96
N ALA A 279 -37.45 28.54 53.88
CA ALA A 279 -37.62 28.80 55.33
C ALA A 279 -38.35 30.08 55.78
N THR A 280 -39.62 29.98 56.18
CA THR A 280 -40.10 29.61 57.55
C THR A 280 -41.60 29.37 57.51
#